data_AF-A0A3D0XE46-F1
#
_entry.id   AF-A0A3D0XE46-F1
#
_cell.length_a   1.000
_cell.length_b   1.000
_cell.length_c   1.000
_cell.angle_alpha   90.00
_cell.angle_beta   90.00
_cell.angle_gamma   90.00
#
_symmetry.space_group_name_H-M   'P 1'
#
loop_
_entity.id
_entity.type
_entity.pdbx_description
1 polymer ?
#
loop_
_entity_poly.entity_id
_entity_poly.type
_entity_poly.pdbx_seq_one_letter_code
_entity_poly.pdbx_strand_id
1 'polypeptide(L)'
;MNISNLASFVTSADLSLSEKGIESAKVILTGFVVVFAVLLLLILIIKLYGLIIEKAQGAAENRKKKKLKESSEVPKTSSAPVQPAKVVAKAPSVDSGISDEVVAVISAAVSTMYGSSQGVRVKSIKKSDTERSAWANAGVLENTRPF
;
A
#
# COMPACT_ATOMS: atom_id res chain seq x y z
N MET A 1 34.40 -34.66 -39.35
CA MET A 1 34.15 -33.97 -38.06
C MET A 1 34.87 -34.75 -36.98
N ASN A 2 35.78 -34.11 -36.25
CA ASN A 2 36.58 -34.77 -35.23
C ASN A 2 35.69 -35.18 -34.05
N ILE A 3 35.52 -36.48 -33.84
CA ILE A 3 34.79 -37.08 -32.71
C ILE A 3 35.32 -36.61 -31.34
N SER A 4 36.61 -36.27 -31.28
CA SER A 4 37.25 -35.70 -30.08
C SER A 4 36.72 -34.30 -29.74
N ASN A 5 36.38 -33.47 -30.74
CA ASN A 5 35.78 -32.14 -30.52
C ASN A 5 34.34 -32.25 -30.02
N LEU A 6 33.61 -33.30 -30.41
CA LEU A 6 32.27 -33.54 -29.94
C LEU A 6 32.27 -33.99 -28.46
N ALA A 7 33.19 -34.89 -28.10
CA ALA A 7 33.38 -35.34 -26.72
C ALA A 7 33.79 -34.18 -25.79
N SER A 8 34.74 -33.33 -26.21
CA SER A 8 35.14 -32.17 -25.42
C SER A 8 34.01 -31.16 -25.26
N PHE A 9 33.18 -30.95 -26.29
CA PHE A 9 32.05 -30.02 -26.22
C PHE A 9 30.95 -30.53 -25.30
N VAL A 10 30.66 -31.84 -25.32
CA VAL A 10 29.71 -32.48 -24.39
C VAL A 10 30.20 -32.36 -22.95
N THR A 11 31.47 -32.69 -22.68
CA THR A 11 32.05 -32.55 -21.32
C THR A 11 32.10 -31.10 -20.85
N SER A 12 32.41 -30.15 -21.74
CA SER A 12 32.42 -28.71 -21.43
C SER A 12 31.02 -28.18 -21.18
N ALA A 13 30.03 -28.67 -21.94
CA ALA A 13 28.63 -28.30 -21.78
C ALA A 13 28.07 -28.82 -20.44
N ASP A 14 28.39 -30.06 -20.05
CA ASP A 14 28.00 -30.64 -18.76
C ASP A 14 28.60 -29.90 -17.57
N LEU A 15 29.89 -29.53 -17.65
CA LEU A 15 30.54 -28.70 -16.62
C LEU A 15 29.89 -27.32 -16.54
N SER A 16 29.62 -26.67 -17.67
CA SER A 16 28.95 -25.37 -17.68
C SER A 16 27.49 -25.45 -17.24
N LEU A 17 26.79 -26.57 -17.51
CA LEU A 17 25.43 -26.81 -17.04
C LEU A 17 25.40 -27.08 -15.55
N SER A 18 26.40 -27.75 -14.99
CA SER A 18 26.55 -27.90 -13.54
C SER A 18 26.80 -26.55 -12.87
N GLU A 19 27.69 -25.72 -13.42
CA GLU A 19 27.93 -24.37 -12.88
C GLU A 19 26.68 -23.48 -12.97
N LYS A 20 26.03 -23.42 -14.15
CA LYS A 20 24.79 -22.66 -14.36
C LYS A 20 23.58 -23.27 -13.64
N GLY A 21 23.60 -24.58 -13.43
CA GLY A 21 22.58 -25.33 -12.70
C GLY A 21 22.61 -24.99 -11.21
N ILE A 22 23.80 -24.90 -10.63
CA ILE A 22 23.97 -24.45 -9.24
C ILE A 22 23.58 -22.97 -9.10
N GLU A 23 23.93 -22.14 -10.08
CA GLU A 23 23.58 -20.70 -10.07
C GLU A 23 22.07 -20.47 -10.19
N SER A 24 21.40 -21.15 -11.12
CA SER A 24 19.94 -21.11 -11.26
C SER A 24 19.22 -21.71 -10.05
N ALA A 25 19.71 -22.82 -9.49
CA ALA A 25 19.18 -23.39 -8.26
C ALA A 25 19.27 -22.42 -7.08
N LYS A 26 20.38 -21.66 -6.97
CA LYS A 26 20.52 -20.61 -5.94
C LYS A 26 19.49 -19.50 -6.13
N VAL A 27 19.28 -19.02 -7.35
CA VAL A 27 18.26 -18.00 -7.62
C VAL A 27 16.87 -18.51 -7.25
N ILE A 28 16.53 -19.74 -7.64
CA ILE A 28 15.23 -20.36 -7.31
C ILE A 28 15.07 -20.51 -5.79
N LEU A 29 16.10 -21.00 -5.10
CA LEU A 29 16.08 -21.16 -3.64
C LEU A 29 15.89 -19.81 -2.94
N THR A 30 16.62 -18.79 -3.36
CA THR A 30 16.49 -17.43 -2.79
C THR A 30 15.12 -16.82 -3.09
N GLY A 31 14.56 -17.03 -4.28
CA GLY A 31 13.20 -16.62 -4.62
C GLY A 31 12.16 -17.30 -3.74
N PHE A 32 12.32 -18.61 -3.49
CA PHE A 32 11.47 -19.36 -2.59
C PHE A 32 11.50 -18.80 -1.15
N VAL A 33 12.70 -18.51 -0.64
CA VAL A 33 12.87 -17.91 0.70
C VAL A 33 12.22 -16.53 0.76
N VAL A 34 12.42 -15.69 -0.26
CA VAL A 34 11.81 -14.35 -0.32
C VAL A 34 10.29 -14.42 -0.35
N VAL A 35 9.71 -15.30 -1.18
CA VAL A 35 8.26 -15.50 -1.25
C VAL A 35 7.71 -15.95 0.10
N PHE A 36 8.33 -16.94 0.75
CA PHE A 36 7.91 -17.37 2.08
C PHE A 36 8.01 -16.27 3.13
N ALA A 37 9.07 -15.46 3.10
CA ALA A 37 9.23 -14.33 4.02
C ALA A 37 8.11 -13.30 3.85
N VAL A 38 7.75 -12.94 2.62
CA VAL A 38 6.65 -12.01 2.32
C VAL A 38 5.30 -12.58 2.76
N LEU A 39 5.03 -13.86 2.50
CA LEU A 39 3.80 -14.52 2.94
C LEU A 39 3.69 -14.52 4.47
N LEU A 40 4.76 -14.91 5.18
CA LEU A 40 4.79 -14.90 6.64
C LEU A 40 4.56 -13.50 7.20
N LEU A 41 5.19 -12.47 6.61
CA LEU A 41 5.01 -11.08 7.02
C LEU A 41 3.54 -10.64 6.88
N LEU A 42 2.91 -10.92 5.73
CA LEU A 42 1.50 -10.60 5.49
C LEU A 42 0.58 -11.33 6.48
N ILE A 43 0.82 -12.61 6.71
CA ILE A 43 0.05 -13.42 7.67
C ILE A 43 0.20 -12.82 9.07
N LEU A 44 1.40 -12.43 9.49
CA LEU A 44 1.66 -11.85 10.82
C LEU A 44 0.88 -10.55 11.01
N ILE A 45 0.88 -9.67 10.00
CA ILE A 45 0.12 -8.42 10.01
C ILE A 45 -1.39 -8.72 10.11
N ILE A 46 -1.91 -9.63 9.29
CA ILE A 46 -3.33 -10.02 9.32
C ILE A 46 -3.70 -10.64 10.68
N LYS A 47 -2.83 -11.46 11.29
CA LYS A 47 -3.07 -12.03 12.63
C LYS A 47 -3.10 -10.95 13.70
N LEU A 48 -2.26 -9.92 13.60
CA LEU A 48 -2.29 -8.77 14.51
C LEU A 48 -3.60 -8.00 14.39
N TYR A 49 -4.01 -7.65 13.16
CA TYR A 49 -5.30 -6.99 12.91
C TYR A 49 -6.48 -7.86 13.36
N GLY A 50 -6.44 -9.15 13.06
CA GLY A 50 -7.42 -10.14 13.50
C GLY A 50 -7.52 -10.18 15.02
N LEU A 51 -6.40 -10.26 15.74
CA LEU A 51 -6.38 -10.23 17.21
C LEU A 51 -6.93 -8.91 17.80
N ILE A 52 -6.63 -7.78 17.18
CA ILE A 52 -7.10 -6.46 17.66
C ILE A 52 -8.62 -6.33 17.44
N ILE A 53 -9.11 -6.74 16.27
CA ILE A 53 -10.53 -6.71 15.92
C ILE A 53 -11.31 -7.73 16.77
N GLU A 54 -10.76 -8.93 16.98
CA GLU A 54 -11.35 -9.98 17.81
C GLU A 54 -11.38 -9.56 19.28
N LYS A 55 -10.36 -8.85 19.78
CA LYS A 55 -10.41 -8.21 21.12
C LYS A 55 -11.47 -7.11 21.22
N ALA A 56 -11.66 -6.32 20.16
CA ALA A 56 -12.70 -5.28 20.13
C ALA A 56 -14.12 -5.88 20.05
N GLN A 57 -14.30 -6.98 19.31
CA GLN A 57 -15.60 -7.67 19.17
C GLN A 57 -15.92 -8.60 20.35
N GLY A 58 -14.93 -9.25 20.96
CA GLY A 58 -15.10 -10.07 22.17
C GLY A 58 -15.54 -9.27 23.39
N ALA A 59 -15.16 -7.99 23.48
CA ALA A 59 -15.69 -7.08 24.50
C ALA A 59 -17.17 -6.68 24.27
N ALA A 60 -17.64 -6.73 23.02
CA ALA A 60 -19.02 -6.42 22.65
C ALA A 60 -19.97 -7.61 22.85
N GLU A 61 -19.51 -8.85 22.60
CA GLU A 61 -20.34 -10.05 22.81
C GLU A 61 -20.64 -10.30 24.29
N ASN A 62 -19.67 -10.04 25.18
CA ASN A 62 -19.86 -10.12 26.63
C ASN A 62 -20.81 -9.04 27.18
N ARG A 63 -21.03 -7.93 26.45
CA ARG A 63 -22.03 -6.90 26.81
C ARG A 63 -23.42 -7.19 26.24
N LYS A 64 -23.55 -7.94 25.14
CA LYS A 64 -24.87 -8.31 24.58
C LYS A 64 -25.62 -9.34 25.43
N LYS A 65 -24.93 -10.21 26.18
CA LYS A 65 -25.59 -11.11 27.15
C LYS A 65 -26.08 -10.42 28.43
N LYS A 66 -25.60 -9.21 28.75
CA LYS A 66 -26.02 -8.45 29.95
C LYS A 66 -27.11 -7.40 29.69
N LYS A 67 -27.40 -7.06 28.42
CA LYS A 67 -28.30 -5.95 28.06
C LYS A 67 -29.74 -6.34 27.69
N LEU A 68 -30.14 -7.61 27.86
CA LEU A 68 -31.52 -8.05 27.60
C LEU A 68 -32.40 -8.11 28.87
N LYS A 69 -31.96 -7.51 29.99
CA LYS A 69 -32.77 -7.45 31.21
C LYS A 69 -33.10 -6.04 31.71
N GLU A 70 -32.63 -4.99 31.06
CA GLU A 70 -32.80 -3.65 31.63
C GLU A 70 -32.96 -2.60 30.54
N SER A 71 -33.87 -1.67 30.81
CA SER A 71 -34.27 -0.55 29.97
C SER A 71 -35.41 -0.84 28.98
N SER A 72 -36.52 -1.35 29.54
CA SER A 72 -37.81 -0.70 29.30
C SER A 72 -37.70 0.78 29.69
N GLU A 73 -38.50 1.64 29.06
CA GLU A 73 -38.76 3.03 29.46
C GLU A 73 -37.89 4.14 28.82
N VAL A 74 -38.41 4.62 27.68
CA VAL A 74 -38.35 6.02 27.17
C VAL A 74 -39.02 6.92 28.26
N PRO A 75 -38.80 8.26 28.42
CA PRO A 75 -38.54 9.23 27.34
C PRO A 75 -37.81 10.58 27.65
N LYS A 76 -37.40 11.26 26.55
CA LYS A 76 -37.51 12.72 26.24
C LYS A 76 -36.60 13.79 26.90
N THR A 77 -36.30 14.79 26.05
CA THR A 77 -36.08 16.25 26.32
C THR A 77 -34.77 16.65 27.02
N SER A 78 -34.06 17.78 26.79
CA SER A 78 -34.27 19.06 26.10
C SER A 78 -32.92 19.83 25.95
N SER A 79 -32.79 20.66 24.90
CA SER A 79 -32.17 22.01 24.78
C SER A 79 -30.74 22.38 25.23
N ALA A 80 -29.86 22.69 24.24
CA ALA A 80 -29.17 23.97 23.90
C ALA A 80 -28.34 24.79 24.97
N PRO A 81 -27.59 25.86 24.60
CA PRO A 81 -26.20 25.88 24.12
C PRO A 81 -25.25 26.80 24.96
N VAL A 82 -23.91 26.65 24.88
CA VAL A 82 -22.95 27.61 25.46
C VAL A 82 -21.83 27.96 24.47
N GLN A 83 -21.58 29.27 24.38
CA GLN A 83 -20.71 30.02 23.46
C GLN A 83 -19.24 30.17 23.97
N PRO A 84 -18.30 30.75 23.20
CA PRO A 84 -16.97 30.18 22.98
C PRO A 84 -15.82 30.85 23.75
N ALA A 85 -14.76 30.07 24.02
CA ALA A 85 -13.45 30.58 24.42
C ALA A 85 -12.44 30.45 23.26
N LYS A 86 -11.86 31.57 22.86
CA LYS A 86 -10.90 31.74 21.77
C LYS A 86 -9.50 31.90 22.36
N VAL A 87 -8.63 30.90 22.27
CA VAL A 87 -7.16 31.08 22.15
C VAL A 87 -6.54 29.88 21.40
N VAL A 88 -6.21 30.13 20.13
CA VAL A 88 -5.12 29.53 19.34
C VAL A 88 -4.95 28.01 19.41
N ALA A 89 -5.89 27.29 18.80
CA ALA A 89 -5.54 26.04 18.12
C ALA A 89 -4.87 26.42 16.79
N LYS A 90 -3.68 25.89 16.49
CA LYS A 90 -3.31 25.67 15.08
C LYS A 90 -4.37 24.71 14.56
N ALA A 91 -5.41 25.29 13.96
CA ALA A 91 -6.51 24.54 13.41
C ALA A 91 -5.90 23.50 12.46
N PRO A 92 -6.23 22.21 12.58
CA PRO A 92 -6.26 21.39 11.40
C PRO A 92 -7.32 22.05 10.53
N SER A 93 -6.90 22.93 9.63
CA SER A 93 -7.68 23.24 8.45
C SER A 93 -7.89 21.89 7.80
N VAL A 94 -9.04 21.29 8.07
CA VAL A 94 -9.65 20.31 7.20
C VAL A 94 -10.08 21.12 5.99
N ASP A 95 -9.06 21.58 5.25
CA ASP A 95 -9.25 22.25 4.00
C ASP A 95 -9.82 21.18 3.08
N SER A 96 -10.86 21.57 2.37
CA SER A 96 -11.71 20.65 1.64
C SER A 96 -10.93 20.11 0.43
N GLY A 97 -10.12 19.08 0.64
CA GLY A 97 -9.17 18.61 -0.36
C GLY A 97 -7.95 17.91 0.27
N ILE A 98 -7.13 17.33 -0.59
CA ILE A 98 -5.92 16.55 -0.26
C ILE A 98 -5.06 17.28 0.80
N SER A 99 -4.62 16.56 1.84
CA SER A 99 -3.90 17.18 2.96
C SER A 99 -2.46 17.58 2.60
N ASP A 100 -1.93 18.59 3.29
CA ASP A 100 -0.59 19.14 3.06
C ASP A 100 0.52 18.08 3.24
N GLU A 101 0.34 17.11 4.13
CA GLU A 101 1.27 16.00 4.30
C GLU A 101 1.35 15.14 3.03
N VAL A 102 0.19 14.86 2.44
CA VAL A 102 0.11 14.08 1.19
C VAL A 102 0.75 14.86 0.05
N VAL A 103 0.51 16.18 -0.04
CA VAL A 103 1.14 17.05 -1.04
C VAL A 103 2.66 17.08 -0.85
N ALA A 104 3.16 17.17 0.37
CA ALA A 104 4.59 17.19 0.67
C ALA A 104 5.28 15.88 0.28
N VAL A 105 4.68 14.74 0.63
CA VAL A 105 5.20 13.41 0.26
C VAL A 105 5.24 13.23 -1.26
N ILE A 106 4.17 13.62 -1.96
CA ILE A 106 4.13 13.55 -3.44
C ILE A 106 5.18 14.49 -4.05
N SER A 107 5.31 15.72 -3.56
CA SER A 107 6.31 16.68 -4.07
C SER A 107 7.74 16.20 -3.84
N ALA A 108 8.02 15.57 -2.69
CA ALA A 108 9.32 14.97 -2.41
C ALA A 108 9.61 13.80 -3.37
N ALA A 109 8.64 12.90 -3.58
CA ALA A 109 8.77 11.81 -4.53
C ALA A 109 9.07 12.32 -5.96
N VAL A 110 8.32 13.31 -6.43
CA VAL A 110 8.54 13.92 -7.76
C VAL A 110 9.91 14.58 -7.84
N SER A 111 10.34 15.29 -6.79
CA SER A 111 11.68 15.88 -6.74
C SER A 111 12.80 14.83 -6.83
N THR A 112 12.61 13.64 -6.26
CA THR A 112 13.57 12.53 -6.39
C THR A 112 13.55 11.91 -7.79
N MET A 113 12.40 11.87 -8.47
CA MET A 113 12.28 11.31 -9.82
C MET A 113 12.91 12.19 -10.91
N TYR A 114 12.74 13.51 -10.81
CA TYR A 114 13.22 14.45 -11.83
C TYR A 114 14.62 15.01 -11.55
N GLY A 115 15.22 14.67 -10.40
CA GLY A 115 16.55 15.14 -10.01
C GLY A 115 16.56 16.61 -9.56
N SER A 116 17.43 16.92 -8.59
CA SER A 116 17.49 18.22 -7.90
C SER A 116 17.88 19.43 -8.77
N SER A 117 18.07 19.26 -10.08
CA SER A 117 18.59 20.29 -10.97
C SER A 117 17.53 21.28 -11.47
N GLN A 118 16.25 20.91 -11.47
CA GLN A 118 15.15 21.85 -11.70
C GLN A 118 14.17 21.78 -10.52
N GLY A 119 14.13 22.84 -9.73
CA GLY A 119 13.21 22.94 -8.58
C GLY A 119 11.76 22.82 -9.04
N VAL A 120 11.14 21.66 -8.79
CA VAL A 120 9.73 21.42 -9.09
C VAL A 120 8.88 22.19 -8.08
N ARG A 121 7.96 23.02 -8.58
CA ARG A 121 7.05 23.85 -7.78
C ARG A 121 5.61 23.52 -8.12
N VAL A 122 4.78 23.33 -7.10
CA VAL A 122 3.34 23.13 -7.27
C VAL A 122 2.69 24.46 -7.68
N LYS A 123 2.05 24.49 -8.86
CA LYS A 123 1.37 25.70 -9.39
C LYS A 123 -0.08 25.83 -8.91
N SER A 124 -0.83 24.73 -8.91
CA SER A 124 -2.21 24.69 -8.41
C SER A 124 -2.64 23.25 -8.16
N ILE A 125 -3.43 23.04 -7.10
CA ILE A 125 -4.10 21.77 -6.82
C ILE A 125 -5.58 21.98 -7.12
N LYS A 126 -6.12 21.20 -8.06
CA LYS A 126 -7.53 21.24 -8.43
C LYS A 126 -8.06 19.82 -8.52
N LYS A 127 -9.30 19.63 -8.10
CA LYS A 127 -10.02 18.40 -8.42
C LYS A 127 -10.26 18.38 -9.93
N SER A 128 -9.98 17.26 -10.60
CA SER A 128 -10.36 17.10 -12.00
C SER A 128 -11.88 16.99 -12.08
N ASP A 129 -12.51 17.77 -12.96
CA ASP A 129 -13.95 17.65 -13.25
C ASP A 129 -14.28 16.40 -14.07
N THR A 130 -13.26 15.68 -14.54
CA THR A 130 -13.39 14.42 -15.26
C THR A 130 -13.73 13.28 -14.30
N GLU A 131 -14.78 12.51 -14.60
CA GLU A 131 -15.21 11.35 -13.81
C GLU A 131 -14.14 10.23 -13.73
N ARG A 132 -13.24 10.19 -14.72
CA ARG A 132 -12.14 9.22 -14.79
C ARG A 132 -10.88 9.80 -14.16
N SER A 133 -10.20 8.99 -13.35
CA SER A 133 -8.91 9.37 -12.76
C SER A 133 -7.86 9.62 -13.84
N ALA A 134 -6.86 10.45 -13.53
CA ALA A 134 -5.76 10.75 -14.44
C ALA A 134 -5.04 9.48 -14.94
N TRP A 135 -4.92 8.45 -14.09
CA TRP A 135 -4.32 7.16 -14.46
C TRP A 135 -5.19 6.34 -15.41
N ALA A 136 -6.51 6.33 -15.20
CA ALA A 136 -7.43 5.65 -16.11
C ALA A 136 -7.39 6.27 -17.52
N ASN A 137 -7.37 7.60 -17.62
CA ASN A 137 -7.26 8.29 -18.90
C ASN A 137 -5.89 8.08 -19.57
N ALA A 138 -4.79 8.13 -18.80
CA ALA A 138 -3.45 7.86 -19.34
C ALA A 138 -3.37 6.46 -19.94
N GLY A 139 -3.89 5.44 -19.25
CA GLY A 139 -3.92 4.08 -19.77
C GLY A 139 -4.69 3.96 -21.08
N VAL A 140 -5.87 4.56 -21.20
CA VAL A 140 -6.63 4.55 -22.46
C VAL A 140 -5.84 5.23 -23.57
N LEU A 141 -5.27 6.41 -23.30
CA LEU A 141 -4.55 7.20 -24.29
C LEU A 141 -3.32 6.46 -24.85
N GLU A 142 -2.56 5.76 -24.00
CA GLU A 142 -1.43 4.93 -24.44
C GLU A 142 -1.88 3.69 -25.23
N ASN A 143 -3.00 3.06 -24.84
CA ASN A 143 -3.53 1.89 -25.55
C ASN A 143 -4.18 2.24 -26.90
N THR A 144 -4.65 3.48 -27.09
CA THR A 144 -5.31 3.94 -28.32
C THR A 144 -4.43 4.79 -29.21
N ARG A 145 -3.14 4.96 -28.88
CA ARG A 145 -2.24 5.77 -29.71
C ARG A 145 -1.95 5.01 -31.01
N PRO A 146 -2.10 5.65 -32.19
CA PRO A 146 -1.76 5.00 -33.46
C PRO A 146 -0.25 4.71 -33.53
N PHE A 147 0.10 3.64 -34.25
CA PHE A 147 1.48 3.25 -34.54
C PHE A 147 2.09 4.07 -35.67
#